data_AF-H2Y605-F1
#
_entry.id   AF-H2Y605-F1
#
_cell.length_a   1.000
_cell.length_b   1.000
_cell.length_c   1.000
_cell.angle_alpha   90.00
_cell.angle_beta   90.00
_cell.angle_gamma   90.00
#
_symmetry.space_group_name_H-M   'P 1'
#
loop_
_entity.id
_entity.type
_entity.pdbx_description
1 polymer ?
#
loop_
_entity_poly.entity_id
_entity_poly.type
_entity_poly.pdbx_seq_one_letter_code
_entity_poly.pdbx_strand_id
1 'polypeptide(L)'
;GTSGGICEKYRTYTDRTAKSLNTGIVTFKNYGTVMPALVTHITFAHELGHNFGSPHDGGVDCTPGESSSISVRQQGNYIMYARATSGKEPNNDIFSSCSIRNMSKVLEAKMGCFVSSDTPICGNNIIDEGEDCDCGYSDTCVEIGDSCCTPADDADELRRCKLKPGKLCRKFTIYVTLNNTFKLESVNIFIYFTVVYMIITQGPCCNGSTCEAKDSNSRCSEETQCQLPQFCILHTLCDSMCNVCPNATAKREAEICNHGTQICIRGSCSGSICEKYGLEKCECSIPAGSKNRTLLCHTCCQSQGNTSSCKSTGEYSQFNYTVVHVLPGSACENYNGYCDVFSKCRKVDADGPLSRLKKAIFNPALYNTIKNWIVEYWWAVMLMGLALVLLMAGFIKVCS
;
A
#
# COMPACT_ATOMS: atom_id res chain seq x y z
N GLY A 1 -12.35 -25.54 -4.23
CA GLY A 1 -11.75 -24.19 -4.22
C GLY A 1 -10.30 -24.29 -4.64
N THR A 2 -9.74 -23.23 -5.22
CA THR A 2 -8.30 -23.13 -5.43
C THR A 2 -7.58 -23.06 -4.08
N SER A 3 -6.38 -23.64 -4.01
CA SER A 3 -5.55 -23.60 -2.80
C SER A 3 -4.97 -22.21 -2.59
N GLY A 4 -4.87 -21.75 -1.35
CA GLY A 4 -4.20 -20.50 -0.97
C GLY A 4 -5.14 -19.39 -0.48
N GLY A 5 -4.55 -18.33 0.04
CA GLY A 5 -5.26 -17.21 0.67
C GLY A 5 -5.59 -17.47 2.14
N ILE A 6 -6.56 -16.72 2.67
CA ILE A 6 -6.95 -16.79 4.08
C ILE A 6 -7.30 -18.20 4.53
N CYS A 7 -6.95 -18.51 5.78
CA CYS A 7 -7.26 -19.77 6.46
C CYS A 7 -6.77 -21.06 5.74
N GLU A 8 -5.77 -20.96 4.86
CA GLU A 8 -5.16 -22.13 4.23
C GLU A 8 -4.26 -22.90 5.24
N LYS A 9 -4.48 -24.21 5.36
CA LYS A 9 -3.69 -25.08 6.25
C LYS A 9 -2.41 -25.58 5.59
N TYR A 10 -1.40 -25.87 6.42
CA TYR A 10 -0.18 -26.55 6.00
C TYR A 10 -0.50 -27.94 5.43
N ARG A 11 -0.05 -28.21 4.20
CA ARG A 11 -0.22 -29.52 3.54
C ARG A 11 0.82 -29.75 2.45
N THR A 12 0.94 -31.00 2.01
CA THR A 12 1.76 -31.39 0.86
C THR A 12 1.03 -31.12 -0.46
N TYR A 13 1.69 -30.43 -1.38
CA TYR A 13 1.16 -30.08 -2.70
C TYR A 13 1.68 -31.03 -3.79
N THR A 14 1.17 -30.86 -5.02
CA THR A 14 1.49 -31.70 -6.19
C THR A 14 2.98 -31.73 -6.54
N ASP A 15 3.73 -30.71 -6.15
CA ASP A 15 5.19 -30.65 -6.28
C ASP A 15 5.95 -31.36 -5.15
N ARG A 16 5.25 -32.13 -4.31
CA ARG A 16 5.76 -32.88 -3.15
C ARG A 16 6.36 -32.00 -2.06
N THR A 17 6.15 -30.70 -2.11
CA THR A 17 6.56 -29.78 -1.04
C THR A 17 5.41 -29.56 -0.07
N ALA A 18 5.71 -29.62 1.21
CA ALA A 18 4.78 -29.24 2.26
C ALA A 18 4.95 -27.75 2.56
N LYS A 19 3.85 -27.00 2.47
CA LYS A 19 3.86 -25.53 2.60
C LYS A 19 2.51 -25.02 3.08
N SER A 20 2.49 -23.75 3.48
CA SER A 20 1.27 -23.01 3.80
C SER A 20 1.13 -21.86 2.80
N LEU A 21 0.01 -21.81 2.09
CA LEU A 21 -0.27 -20.80 1.06
C LEU A 21 -1.15 -19.64 1.56
N ASN A 22 -1.23 -19.46 2.89
CA ASN A 22 -1.81 -18.30 3.57
C ASN A 22 -0.72 -17.25 3.90
N THR A 23 0.22 -17.07 2.99
CA THR A 23 1.41 -16.26 3.17
C THR A 23 1.43 -15.09 2.19
N GLY A 24 2.13 -14.02 2.55
CA GLY A 24 2.34 -12.84 1.72
C GLY A 24 3.68 -12.20 2.06
N ILE A 25 4.26 -11.49 1.10
CA ILE A 25 5.54 -10.78 1.29
C ILE A 25 5.38 -9.37 0.74
N VAL A 26 5.80 -8.38 1.53
CA VAL A 26 5.94 -7.01 1.08
C VAL A 26 7.35 -6.51 1.33
N THR A 27 7.81 -5.56 0.51
CA THR A 27 9.07 -4.87 0.69
C THR A 27 8.82 -3.37 0.84
N PHE A 28 9.50 -2.75 1.80
CA PHE A 28 9.49 -1.30 1.96
C PHE A 28 10.54 -0.60 1.08
N LYS A 29 11.32 -1.37 0.32
CA LYS A 29 12.37 -0.87 -0.56
C LYS A 29 12.04 -1.22 -2.01
N ASN A 30 11.98 -0.20 -2.86
CA ASN A 30 11.82 -0.34 -4.30
C ASN A 30 12.92 0.46 -5.00
N TYR A 31 13.57 -0.10 -6.02
CA TYR A 31 14.69 0.53 -6.74
C TYR A 31 15.77 1.20 -5.86
N GLY A 32 16.12 0.58 -4.73
CA GLY A 32 17.16 1.11 -3.83
C GLY A 32 16.65 2.16 -2.83
N THR A 33 15.44 2.67 -2.98
CA THR A 33 14.83 3.71 -2.14
C THR A 33 13.79 3.15 -1.20
N VAL A 34 13.76 3.63 0.04
CA VAL A 34 12.69 3.31 1.00
C VAL A 34 11.42 4.05 0.58
N MET A 35 10.33 3.31 0.43
CA MET A 35 9.04 3.86 0.03
C MET A 35 8.35 4.55 1.22
N PRO A 36 7.57 5.62 0.98
CA PRO A 36 6.80 6.27 2.04
C PRO A 36 5.82 5.30 2.71
N ALA A 37 5.58 5.48 4.02
CA ALA A 37 4.68 4.63 4.81
C ALA A 37 3.29 4.45 4.14
N LEU A 38 2.74 5.53 3.60
CA LEU A 38 1.46 5.52 2.88
C LEU A 38 1.44 4.52 1.73
N VAL A 39 2.46 4.51 0.87
CA VAL A 39 2.56 3.58 -0.26
C VAL A 39 2.75 2.15 0.25
N THR A 40 3.57 1.95 1.29
CA THR A 40 3.81 0.61 1.85
C THR A 40 2.56 0.00 2.49
N HIS A 41 1.72 0.81 3.14
CA HIS A 41 0.44 0.35 3.69
C HIS A 41 -0.51 -0.09 2.58
N ILE A 42 -0.56 0.66 1.48
CA ILE A 42 -1.38 0.31 0.31
C ILE A 42 -0.85 -0.98 -0.34
N THR A 43 0.47 -1.14 -0.50
CA THR A 43 1.06 -2.39 -1.01
C THR A 43 0.73 -3.58 -0.10
N PHE A 44 0.81 -3.40 1.22
CA PHE A 44 0.38 -4.45 2.15
C PHE A 44 -1.10 -4.80 2.01
N ALA A 45 -1.97 -3.79 1.92
CA ALA A 45 -3.39 -4.00 1.70
C ALA A 45 -3.68 -4.69 0.36
N HIS A 46 -2.91 -4.41 -0.69
CA HIS A 46 -3.00 -5.07 -1.99
C HIS A 46 -2.71 -6.58 -1.89
N GLU A 47 -1.58 -6.95 -1.29
CA GLU A 47 -1.21 -8.36 -1.12
C GLU A 47 -2.17 -9.09 -0.16
N LEU A 48 -2.70 -8.39 0.84
CA LEU A 48 -3.75 -8.93 1.70
C LEU A 48 -5.06 -9.13 0.91
N GLY A 49 -5.44 -8.20 0.05
CA GLY A 49 -6.60 -8.31 -0.83
C GLY A 49 -6.55 -9.55 -1.72
N HIS A 50 -5.35 -9.92 -2.20
CA HIS A 50 -5.12 -11.20 -2.89
C HIS A 50 -5.36 -12.41 -1.98
N ASN A 51 -4.91 -12.38 -0.72
CA ASN A 51 -5.18 -13.44 0.25
C ASN A 51 -6.68 -13.57 0.56
N PHE A 52 -7.42 -12.47 0.56
CA PHE A 52 -8.88 -12.44 0.64
C PHE A 52 -9.56 -12.81 -0.68
N GLY A 53 -8.80 -13.13 -1.72
CA GLY A 53 -9.30 -13.69 -2.98
C GLY A 53 -9.74 -12.66 -4.01
N SER A 54 -9.40 -11.38 -3.85
CA SER A 54 -9.58 -10.40 -4.92
C SER A 54 -8.52 -10.61 -6.01
N PRO A 55 -8.91 -10.75 -7.29
CA PRO A 55 -7.99 -10.51 -8.40
C PRO A 55 -7.69 -9.01 -8.53
N HIS A 56 -6.80 -8.65 -9.45
CA HIS A 56 -6.62 -7.26 -9.84
C HIS A 56 -7.91 -6.68 -10.44
N ASP A 57 -8.13 -5.39 -10.20
CA ASP A 57 -9.24 -4.65 -10.78
C ASP A 57 -9.09 -4.53 -12.31
N GLY A 58 -10.23 -4.61 -13.00
CA GLY A 58 -10.30 -4.45 -14.45
C GLY A 58 -11.63 -3.86 -14.90
N GLY A 59 -11.61 -3.15 -16.01
CA GLY A 59 -12.75 -2.39 -16.52
C GLY A 59 -12.87 -1.02 -15.85
N VAL A 60 -13.37 -0.04 -16.60
CA VAL A 60 -13.37 1.39 -16.21
C VAL A 60 -14.08 1.64 -14.87
N ASP A 61 -15.10 0.85 -14.54
CA ASP A 61 -15.85 0.96 -13.28
C ASP A 61 -15.00 0.67 -12.03
N CYS A 62 -13.96 -0.16 -12.19
CA CYS A 62 -13.04 -0.56 -11.11
C CYS A 62 -11.60 -0.09 -11.37
N THR A 63 -11.33 0.57 -12.51
CA THR A 63 -10.08 1.28 -12.79
C THR A 63 -10.35 2.71 -13.27
N PRO A 64 -10.96 3.58 -12.42
CA PRO A 64 -11.37 4.92 -12.84
C PRO A 64 -10.21 5.83 -13.27
N GLY A 65 -8.98 5.54 -12.84
CA GLY A 65 -7.77 6.20 -13.33
C GLY A 65 -7.47 5.94 -14.82
N GLU A 66 -8.10 4.95 -15.45
CA GLU A 66 -8.03 4.68 -16.89
C GLU A 66 -9.19 5.32 -17.68
N SER A 67 -10.08 6.04 -17.01
CA SER A 67 -11.21 6.72 -17.64
C SER A 67 -10.76 7.86 -18.57
N SER A 68 -11.52 8.06 -19.65
CA SER A 68 -11.36 9.23 -20.54
C SER A 68 -11.86 10.52 -19.90
N SER A 69 -12.70 10.45 -18.88
CA SER A 69 -13.18 11.62 -18.14
C SER A 69 -12.14 12.07 -17.12
N ILE A 70 -11.72 13.33 -17.22
CA ILE A 70 -10.72 13.94 -16.33
C ILE A 70 -11.17 13.91 -14.87
N SER A 71 -12.45 14.22 -14.60
CA SER A 71 -12.99 14.25 -13.23
C SER A 71 -13.03 12.88 -12.56
N VAL A 72 -13.18 11.81 -13.35
CA VAL A 72 -13.13 10.43 -12.85
C VAL A 72 -11.68 9.98 -12.67
N ARG A 73 -10.82 10.32 -13.63
CA ARG A 73 -9.39 9.99 -13.58
C ARG A 73 -8.66 10.60 -12.39
N GLN A 74 -9.05 11.80 -11.97
CA GLN A 74 -8.50 12.49 -10.78
C GLN A 74 -8.79 11.77 -9.46
N GLN A 75 -9.75 10.84 -9.41
CA GLN A 75 -9.98 10.04 -8.21
C GLN A 75 -8.94 8.92 -8.05
N GLY A 76 -8.16 8.63 -9.10
CA GLY A 76 -7.16 7.56 -9.12
C GLY A 76 -7.76 6.16 -9.10
N ASN A 77 -6.91 5.13 -9.10
CA ASN A 77 -7.33 3.73 -9.04
C ASN A 77 -7.44 3.22 -7.59
N TYR A 78 -8.13 2.07 -7.43
CA TYR A 78 -8.31 1.41 -6.14
C TYR A 78 -7.10 0.55 -5.73
N ILE A 79 -7.11 0.05 -4.48
CA ILE A 79 -6.04 -0.78 -3.91
C ILE A 79 -5.63 -1.95 -4.82
N MET A 80 -6.57 -2.64 -5.48
CA MET A 80 -6.28 -3.82 -6.30
C MET A 80 -5.88 -3.51 -7.75
N TYR A 81 -5.46 -2.28 -8.05
CA TYR A 81 -4.95 -1.94 -9.37
C TYR A 81 -3.65 -2.70 -9.69
N ALA A 82 -3.55 -3.28 -10.89
CA ALA A 82 -2.45 -4.16 -11.29
C ALA A 82 -1.11 -3.44 -11.52
N ARG A 83 -1.09 -2.10 -11.52
CA ARG A 83 0.08 -1.30 -11.90
C ARG A 83 0.45 -0.33 -10.77
N ALA A 84 1.25 0.69 -11.09
CA ALA A 84 1.78 1.60 -10.10
C ALA A 84 0.69 2.42 -9.40
N THR A 85 0.96 2.86 -8.16
CA THR A 85 0.13 3.81 -7.43
C THR A 85 1.01 4.88 -6.78
N SER A 86 0.50 6.12 -6.70
CA SER A 86 1.16 7.21 -5.97
C SER A 86 0.79 7.20 -4.48
N GLY A 87 -0.31 6.54 -4.13
CA GLY A 87 -0.90 6.53 -2.80
C GLY A 87 -1.57 7.85 -2.39
N LYS A 88 -1.71 8.82 -3.31
CA LYS A 88 -2.20 10.17 -3.00
C LYS A 88 -3.63 10.43 -3.43
N GLU A 89 -4.14 9.64 -4.36
CA GLU A 89 -5.48 9.88 -4.91
C GLU A 89 -6.56 9.30 -3.99
N PRO A 90 -7.78 9.88 -3.98
CA PRO A 90 -8.86 9.49 -3.07
C PRO A 90 -9.24 8.00 -3.07
N ASN A 91 -9.06 7.28 -4.17
CA ASN A 91 -9.38 5.86 -4.25
C ASN A 91 -8.23 4.94 -3.80
N ASN A 92 -7.01 5.47 -3.59
CA ASN A 92 -5.84 4.64 -3.36
C ASN A 92 -5.83 3.91 -2.01
N ASP A 93 -6.67 4.32 -1.05
CA ASP A 93 -6.81 3.76 0.29
C ASP A 93 -8.10 2.94 0.49
N ILE A 94 -8.87 2.72 -0.59
CA ILE A 94 -10.11 1.94 -0.57
C ILE A 94 -10.13 0.83 -1.62
N PHE A 95 -10.88 -0.23 -1.33
CA PHE A 95 -11.12 -1.32 -2.27
C PHE A 95 -12.26 -0.98 -3.25
N SER A 96 -12.14 -1.43 -4.50
CA SER A 96 -13.20 -1.23 -5.48
C SER A 96 -14.42 -2.11 -5.15
N SER A 97 -15.57 -1.77 -5.74
CA SER A 97 -16.76 -2.64 -5.65
C SER A 97 -16.50 -4.04 -6.23
N CYS A 98 -15.61 -4.16 -7.23
CA CYS A 98 -15.21 -5.45 -7.80
C CYS A 98 -14.40 -6.28 -6.79
N SER A 99 -13.45 -5.65 -6.11
CA SER A 99 -12.63 -6.32 -5.11
C SER A 99 -13.49 -6.80 -3.94
N ILE A 100 -14.35 -5.93 -3.41
CA ILE A 100 -15.24 -6.25 -2.28
C ILE A 100 -16.13 -7.46 -2.61
N ARG A 101 -16.77 -7.48 -3.79
CA ARG A 101 -17.60 -8.62 -4.21
C ARG A 101 -16.85 -9.96 -4.25
N ASN A 102 -15.58 -9.97 -4.63
CA ASN A 102 -14.78 -11.19 -4.65
C ASN A 102 -14.35 -11.60 -3.24
N MET A 103 -13.90 -10.63 -2.43
CA MET A 103 -13.49 -10.88 -1.05
C MET A 103 -14.63 -11.40 -0.19
N SER A 104 -15.84 -10.84 -0.31
CA SER A 104 -17.02 -11.31 0.42
C SER A 104 -17.32 -12.78 0.17
N LYS A 105 -17.24 -13.24 -1.09
CA LYS A 105 -17.47 -14.67 -1.44
C LYS A 105 -16.44 -15.59 -0.80
N VAL A 106 -15.19 -15.17 -0.72
CA VAL A 106 -14.12 -15.98 -0.11
C VAL A 106 -14.24 -15.98 1.40
N LEU A 107 -14.62 -14.84 2.01
CA LEU A 107 -14.90 -14.76 3.44
C LEU A 107 -16.02 -15.72 3.84
N GLU A 108 -17.15 -15.69 3.15
CA GLU A 108 -18.27 -16.63 3.39
C GLU A 108 -17.83 -18.10 3.33
N ALA A 109 -16.87 -18.43 2.46
CA ALA A 109 -16.41 -19.79 2.25
C ALA A 109 -15.23 -20.23 3.15
N LYS A 110 -14.38 -19.30 3.59
CA LYS A 110 -13.09 -19.58 4.24
C LYS A 110 -12.93 -18.97 5.64
N MET A 111 -13.94 -18.32 6.22
CA MET A 111 -13.81 -17.66 7.53
C MET A 111 -13.55 -18.58 8.74
N GLY A 112 -13.42 -19.89 8.56
CA GLY A 112 -13.33 -20.86 9.67
C GLY A 112 -12.12 -20.74 10.59
N CYS A 113 -11.16 -19.85 10.32
CA CYS A 113 -10.05 -19.53 11.22
C CYS A 113 -10.16 -18.14 11.89
N PHE A 114 -11.21 -17.39 11.61
CA PHE A 114 -11.43 -16.07 12.20
C PHE A 114 -11.93 -16.21 13.65
N VAL A 115 -11.53 -15.26 14.49
CA VAL A 115 -11.96 -15.15 15.89
C VAL A 115 -12.79 -13.88 16.08
N SER A 116 -13.64 -13.84 17.10
CA SER A 116 -14.45 -12.66 17.46
C SER A 116 -13.56 -11.50 17.89
N SER A 117 -13.88 -10.28 17.44
CA SER A 117 -13.11 -9.06 17.68
C SER A 117 -13.13 -8.54 19.12
N ASP A 118 -14.05 -9.01 19.96
CA ASP A 118 -14.37 -8.36 21.24
C ASP A 118 -13.61 -8.96 22.44
N THR A 119 -12.64 -9.84 22.21
CA THR A 119 -11.81 -10.40 23.27
C THR A 119 -10.42 -9.75 23.20
N PRO A 120 -10.08 -8.83 24.12
CA PRO A 120 -8.71 -8.42 24.38
C PRO A 120 -7.77 -9.63 24.45
N ILE A 121 -6.66 -9.61 23.72
CA ILE A 121 -5.70 -10.71 23.69
C ILE A 121 -4.35 -10.24 24.23
N CYS A 122 -4.15 -10.44 25.53
CA CYS A 122 -2.85 -10.23 26.14
C CYS A 122 -1.81 -11.18 25.53
N GLY A 123 -0.78 -10.61 24.90
CA GLY A 123 0.34 -11.31 24.29
C GLY A 123 0.40 -11.21 22.76
N ASN A 124 -0.49 -10.44 22.13
CA ASN A 124 -0.50 -10.19 20.68
C ASN A 124 0.30 -8.92 20.27
N ASN A 125 0.91 -8.25 21.25
CA ASN A 125 1.67 -7.00 21.14
C ASN A 125 0.82 -5.76 20.81
N ILE A 126 -0.50 -5.84 21.00
CA ILE A 126 -1.46 -4.76 20.85
C ILE A 126 -2.08 -4.52 22.22
N ILE A 127 -2.14 -3.26 22.65
CA ILE A 127 -2.75 -2.94 23.93
C ILE A 127 -4.25 -2.85 23.74
N ASP A 128 -4.94 -3.83 24.28
CA ASP A 128 -6.40 -3.91 24.25
C ASP A 128 -7.04 -3.27 25.50
N GLU A 129 -8.37 -3.18 25.51
CA GLU A 129 -9.10 -2.66 26.66
C GLU A 129 -8.81 -3.49 27.92
N GLY A 130 -8.42 -2.81 29.00
CA GLY A 130 -8.08 -3.46 30.26
C GLY A 130 -6.60 -3.84 30.40
N GLU A 131 -5.74 -3.54 29.42
CA GLU A 131 -4.29 -3.73 29.49
C GLU A 131 -3.55 -2.40 29.72
N ASP A 132 -2.46 -2.42 30.46
CA ASP A 132 -1.59 -1.24 30.64
C ASP A 132 -0.43 -1.25 29.62
N CYS A 133 -0.08 -2.45 29.15
CA CYS A 133 1.00 -2.71 28.19
C CYS A 133 0.87 -4.13 27.63
N ASP A 134 1.44 -4.39 26.45
CA ASP A 134 1.61 -5.76 25.94
C ASP A 134 3.01 -5.94 25.33
N CYS A 135 3.80 -6.85 25.91
CA CYS A 135 5.13 -7.20 25.43
C CYS A 135 5.20 -8.57 24.77
N GLY A 136 4.09 -9.30 24.70
CA GLY A 136 4.04 -10.70 24.29
C GLY A 136 4.17 -11.67 25.48
N TYR A 137 4.66 -12.86 25.17
CA TYR A 137 5.00 -13.90 26.14
C TYR A 137 6.40 -13.66 26.72
N SER A 138 6.75 -14.38 27.79
CA SER A 138 8.00 -14.18 28.54
C SER A 138 9.27 -14.18 27.69
N ASP A 139 9.35 -15.06 26.69
CA ASP A 139 10.46 -15.13 25.74
C ASP A 139 10.53 -13.88 24.84
N THR A 140 9.41 -13.49 24.25
CA THR A 140 9.30 -12.28 23.41
C THR A 140 9.62 -11.02 24.19
N CYS A 141 9.10 -10.88 25.42
CA CYS A 141 9.35 -9.72 26.28
C CYS A 141 10.85 -9.59 26.60
N VAL A 142 11.57 -10.71 26.77
CA VAL A 142 13.02 -10.72 26.97
C VAL A 142 13.76 -10.36 25.68
N GLU A 143 13.34 -10.90 24.52
CA GLU A 143 13.96 -10.62 23.22
C GLU A 143 13.90 -9.13 22.85
N ILE A 144 12.75 -8.49 23.04
CA ILE A 144 12.59 -7.05 22.80
C ILE A 144 13.20 -6.18 23.93
N GLY A 145 13.69 -6.81 25.00
CA GLY A 145 14.32 -6.15 26.13
C GLY A 145 13.36 -5.31 26.98
N ASP A 146 12.09 -5.72 27.07
CA ASP A 146 11.08 -4.99 27.82
C ASP A 146 11.13 -5.29 29.32
N SER A 147 11.72 -4.36 30.05
CA SER A 147 11.82 -4.45 31.50
C SER A 147 10.58 -3.93 32.23
N CYS A 148 9.64 -3.28 31.54
CA CYS A 148 8.55 -2.49 32.12
C CYS A 148 7.22 -3.26 32.19
N CYS A 149 6.96 -4.12 31.22
CA CYS A 149 5.71 -4.85 31.11
C CYS A 149 5.81 -6.27 31.70
N THR A 150 4.72 -6.75 32.28
CA THR A 150 4.57 -8.12 32.76
C THR A 150 4.01 -8.99 31.62
N PRO A 151 4.62 -10.15 31.31
CA PRO A 151 4.28 -10.95 30.15
C PRO A 151 2.91 -11.63 30.26
N ALA A 152 2.39 -12.09 29.10
CA ALA A 152 1.09 -12.74 29.00
C ALA A 152 0.98 -14.09 29.74
N ASP A 153 2.10 -14.77 29.98
CA ASP A 153 2.19 -16.05 30.68
C ASP A 153 2.57 -15.91 32.17
N ASP A 154 2.41 -14.73 32.76
CA ASP A 154 2.61 -14.54 34.21
C ASP A 154 1.66 -15.45 35.02
N ALA A 155 2.18 -15.96 36.13
CA ALA A 155 1.44 -16.85 37.02
C ALA A 155 0.26 -16.16 37.71
N ASP A 156 0.35 -14.83 37.88
CA ASP A 156 -0.74 -14.00 38.41
C ASP A 156 -1.51 -13.36 37.25
N GLU A 157 -2.73 -13.84 37.01
CA GLU A 157 -3.56 -13.37 35.89
C GLU A 157 -3.86 -11.87 35.97
N LEU A 158 -3.92 -11.31 37.18
CA LEU A 158 -4.18 -9.88 37.38
C LEU A 158 -2.98 -9.00 37.00
N ARG A 159 -1.78 -9.57 36.87
CA ARG A 159 -0.57 -8.83 36.47
C ARG A 159 -0.25 -8.96 34.98
N ARG A 160 -0.87 -9.91 34.27
CA ARG A 160 -0.64 -10.10 32.83
C ARG A 160 -0.97 -8.81 32.07
N CYS A 161 -0.06 -8.40 31.17
CA CYS A 161 -0.22 -7.17 30.40
C CYS A 161 -0.42 -5.91 31.26
N LYS A 162 0.15 -5.93 32.48
CA LYS A 162 0.22 -4.79 33.39
C LYS A 162 1.64 -4.33 33.57
N LEU A 163 1.79 -3.03 33.84
CA LEU A 163 3.09 -2.48 34.23
C LEU A 163 3.58 -3.17 35.51
N LYS A 164 4.88 -3.48 35.56
CA LYS A 164 5.48 -4.03 36.77
C LYS A 164 5.35 -3.03 37.92
N PRO A 165 5.28 -3.51 39.18
CA PRO A 165 5.16 -2.64 40.35
C PRO A 165 6.23 -1.53 40.36
N GLY A 166 5.80 -0.29 40.59
CA GLY A 166 6.67 0.89 40.63
C GLY A 166 7.15 1.41 39.26
N LYS A 167 6.66 0.85 38.15
CA LYS A 167 6.92 1.38 36.80
C LYS A 167 5.78 2.31 36.39
N LEU A 168 6.14 3.42 35.75
CA LEU A 168 5.20 4.49 35.39
C LEU A 168 4.87 4.51 33.90
N CYS A 169 5.74 3.92 33.10
CA CYS A 169 5.68 4.04 31.65
C CYS A 169 6.32 2.84 30.96
N ARG A 170 6.06 2.73 29.65
CA ARG A 170 6.75 1.79 28.77
C ARG A 170 7.28 2.51 27.54
N LYS A 171 8.54 2.29 27.20
CA LYS A 171 9.08 2.81 25.94
C LYS A 171 8.48 2.00 24.80
N PHE A 172 7.53 2.60 24.10
CA PHE A 172 7.00 2.04 22.87
C PHE A 172 8.04 2.26 21.78
N THR A 173 8.83 1.23 21.51
CA THR A 173 9.66 1.16 20.31
C THR A 173 8.83 0.44 19.27
N ILE A 174 8.48 1.11 18.18
CA ILE A 174 7.86 0.43 17.03
C ILE A 174 8.93 -0.51 16.47
N TYR A 175 8.95 -1.75 16.91
CA TYR A 175 9.42 -2.84 16.08
C TYR A 175 8.32 -3.00 15.03
N VAL A 176 8.59 -2.64 13.78
CA VAL A 176 7.66 -2.95 12.70
C VAL A 176 7.73 -4.46 12.46
N THR A 177 7.07 -5.21 13.32
CA THR A 177 6.52 -6.53 13.03
C THR A 177 5.06 -6.25 12.66
N LEU A 178 4.75 -6.31 11.37
CA LEU A 178 3.42 -5.95 10.84
C LEU A 178 2.35 -6.93 11.33
N ASN A 179 1.76 -6.67 12.49
CA ASN A 179 0.45 -7.19 12.86
C ASN A 179 -0.57 -6.05 12.66
N ASN A 180 -1.44 -6.18 11.66
CA ASN A 180 -2.46 -5.18 11.36
C ASN A 180 -3.83 -5.64 11.87
N THR A 181 -4.42 -4.87 12.79
CA THR A 181 -5.88 -4.80 12.95
C THR A 181 -6.44 -3.77 11.97
N PHE A 182 -7.36 -4.24 11.11
CA PHE A 182 -8.09 -3.43 10.14
C PHE A 182 -9.31 -2.80 10.83
N LYS A 183 -9.51 -1.48 10.71
CA LYS A 183 -10.75 -0.82 11.11
C LYS A 183 -11.60 -0.53 9.87
N LEU A 184 -12.73 -1.22 9.74
CA LEU A 184 -13.77 -0.96 8.75
C LEU A 184 -14.75 0.06 9.35
N GLU A 185 -14.77 1.29 8.83
CA GLU A 185 -15.80 2.26 9.21
C GLU A 185 -16.99 2.19 8.25
N SER A 186 -18.17 1.87 8.81
CA SER A 186 -19.43 2.52 8.43
C SER A 186 -20.55 2.20 9.42
N VAL A 187 -20.53 2.83 10.61
CA VAL A 187 -21.75 3.14 11.39
C VAL A 187 -21.51 4.40 12.23
N ASN A 188 -22.35 5.42 12.07
CA ASN A 188 -22.38 6.59 12.95
C ASN A 188 -22.95 6.20 14.32
N ILE A 189 -22.14 6.20 15.37
CA ILE A 189 -22.57 6.08 16.76
C ILE A 189 -21.97 7.23 17.56
N PHE A 190 -22.82 8.16 18.00
CA PHE A 190 -22.49 9.19 18.99
C PHE A 190 -22.45 8.52 20.37
N ILE A 191 -21.27 8.43 21.01
CA ILE A 191 -21.16 8.08 22.43
C ILE A 191 -20.50 9.25 23.15
N TYR A 192 -21.26 9.87 24.04
CA TYR A 192 -20.74 10.78 25.05
C TYR A 192 -19.91 9.97 26.05
N PHE A 193 -18.59 10.18 26.07
CA PHE A 193 -17.67 9.50 26.99
C PHE A 193 -17.08 10.52 27.97
N THR A 194 -17.59 10.55 29.19
CA THR A 194 -16.84 11.05 30.35
C THR A 194 -15.79 10.00 30.72
N VAL A 195 -14.56 10.16 30.24
CA VAL A 195 -13.43 9.29 30.59
C VAL A 195 -12.52 10.00 31.59
N VAL A 196 -12.37 9.41 32.77
CA VAL A 196 -11.26 9.69 33.69
C VAL A 196 -10.08 8.85 33.20
N TYR A 197 -9.21 9.42 32.36
CA TYR A 197 -8.02 8.73 31.86
C TYR A 197 -6.88 8.78 32.90
N MET A 198 -6.40 7.63 33.36
CA MET A 198 -5.00 7.47 33.76
C MET A 198 -4.19 7.26 32.48
N ILE A 199 -3.58 8.32 31.94
CA ILE A 199 -2.74 8.20 30.74
C ILE A 199 -1.39 7.62 31.16
N ILE A 200 -1.25 6.31 31.02
CA ILE A 200 0.05 5.65 31.11
C ILE A 200 0.92 6.18 29.97
N THR A 201 2.09 6.74 30.30
CA THR A 201 2.98 7.27 29.26
C THR A 201 3.57 6.14 28.44
N GLN A 202 3.26 6.16 27.15
CA GLN A 202 3.86 5.26 26.19
C GLN A 202 4.45 6.05 25.04
N GLY A 203 5.59 5.58 24.55
CA GLY A 203 6.28 6.21 23.43
C GLY A 203 7.65 6.78 23.79
N PRO A 204 8.19 7.66 22.94
CA PRO A 204 9.59 8.07 22.99
C PRO A 204 9.96 8.90 24.22
N CYS A 205 8.98 9.35 25.01
CA CYS A 205 9.15 10.06 26.28
C CYS A 205 9.26 9.16 27.50
N CYS A 206 9.27 7.83 27.34
CA CYS A 206 9.58 6.90 28.41
C CYS A 206 11.03 6.39 28.31
N ASN A 207 11.71 6.24 29.44
CA ASN A 207 13.00 5.56 29.50
C ASN A 207 12.78 4.03 29.46
N GLY A 208 13.34 3.36 28.45
CA GLY A 208 13.13 1.92 28.25
C GLY A 208 13.79 1.00 29.29
N SER A 209 14.76 1.52 30.05
CA SER A 209 15.48 0.73 31.07
C SER A 209 14.95 0.98 32.48
N THR A 210 14.61 2.23 32.80
CA THR A 210 14.10 2.57 34.14
C THR A 210 12.58 2.51 34.22
N CYS A 211 11.87 2.66 33.08
CA CYS A 211 10.41 2.73 32.99
C CYS A 211 9.84 3.96 33.72
N GLU A 212 10.62 5.04 33.70
CA GLU A 212 10.28 6.35 34.23
C GLU A 212 10.13 7.37 33.09
N ALA A 213 9.30 8.39 33.30
CA ALA A 213 9.14 9.47 32.34
C ALA A 213 10.48 10.22 32.17
N LYS A 214 10.88 10.46 30.92
CA LYS A 214 12.01 11.35 30.61
C LYS A 214 11.67 12.77 31.05
N ASP A 215 12.67 13.60 31.35
CA ASP A 215 12.47 15.00 31.74
C ASP A 215 11.68 15.80 30.69
N SER A 216 10.92 16.79 31.16
CA SER A 216 10.33 17.82 30.30
C SER A 216 11.45 18.49 29.52
N ASN A 217 11.28 18.69 28.21
CA ASN A 217 12.32 19.15 27.28
C ASN A 217 13.33 18.08 26.80
N SER A 218 13.15 16.81 27.14
CA SER A 218 13.88 15.72 26.48
C SER A 218 13.42 15.55 25.04
N ARG A 219 14.34 15.41 24.08
CA ARG A 219 13.98 15.18 22.67
C ARG A 219 13.27 13.83 22.51
N CYS A 220 12.12 13.85 21.84
CA CYS A 220 11.28 12.66 21.63
C CYS A 220 11.04 12.34 20.15
N SER A 221 11.20 13.32 19.26
CA SER A 221 11.21 13.11 17.81
C SER A 221 12.37 13.90 17.21
N GLU A 222 13.10 13.26 16.29
CA GLU A 222 14.16 13.93 15.55
C GLU A 222 13.60 14.92 14.52
N GLU A 223 14.44 15.88 14.16
CA GLU A 223 14.10 16.81 13.09
C GLU A 223 14.05 16.09 11.73
N THR A 224 13.01 16.37 10.94
CA THR A 224 12.92 15.90 9.56
C THR A 224 13.05 17.08 8.60
N GLN A 225 13.10 16.83 7.29
CA GLN A 225 13.12 17.91 6.29
C GLN A 225 11.88 18.81 6.37
N CYS A 226 10.75 18.31 6.87
CA CYS A 226 9.48 19.04 6.91
C CYS A 226 8.87 19.20 8.31
N GLN A 227 9.49 18.67 9.36
CA GLN A 227 8.97 18.76 10.74
C GLN A 227 10.08 19.23 11.68
N LEU A 228 9.68 20.06 12.64
CA LEU A 228 10.55 20.51 13.72
C LEU A 228 10.79 19.37 14.73
N PRO A 229 11.93 19.35 15.42
CA PRO A 229 12.15 18.40 16.50
C PRO A 229 11.09 18.59 17.58
N GLN A 230 10.65 17.49 18.18
CA GLN A 230 9.68 17.51 19.26
C GLN A 230 10.34 17.15 20.59
N PHE A 231 9.81 17.73 21.66
CA PHE A 231 10.29 17.55 23.00
C PHE A 231 9.16 17.10 23.92
N CYS A 232 9.51 16.28 24.90
CA CYS A 232 8.59 15.78 25.89
C CYS A 232 7.97 16.93 26.69
N ILE A 233 6.65 16.92 26.81
CA ILE A 233 5.89 17.90 27.60
C ILE A 233 5.05 17.19 28.65
N LEU A 234 4.79 17.89 29.75
CA LEU A 234 3.90 17.42 30.81
C LEU A 234 2.46 17.41 30.30
N HIS A 235 1.77 16.27 30.44
CA HIS A 235 0.39 16.16 30.02
C HIS A 235 -0.58 16.48 31.16
N THR A 236 -1.51 17.39 30.92
CA THR A 236 -2.41 17.97 31.96
C THR A 236 -3.45 17.00 32.54
N LEU A 237 -3.68 15.86 31.89
CA LEU A 237 -4.64 14.84 32.35
C LEU A 237 -3.98 13.74 33.21
N CYS A 238 -2.71 13.88 33.56
CA CYS A 238 -2.01 12.92 34.41
C CYS A 238 -1.88 13.45 35.83
N ASP A 239 -2.40 12.68 36.79
CA ASP A 239 -2.33 12.98 38.23
C ASP A 239 -0.88 12.87 38.79
N SER A 240 0.04 12.25 38.02
CA SER A 240 1.47 12.16 38.35
C SER A 240 2.35 12.01 37.10
N MET A 241 3.52 12.68 37.14
CA MET A 241 4.70 12.66 36.24
C MET A 241 4.61 11.87 34.92
N CYS A 242 3.77 12.34 34.00
CA CYS A 242 3.61 11.72 32.71
C CYS A 242 3.99 12.74 31.62
N ASN A 243 5.09 12.45 30.92
CA ASN A 243 5.55 13.25 29.78
C ASN A 243 5.24 12.54 28.46
N VAL A 244 4.60 13.27 27.55
CA VAL A 244 4.14 12.76 26.26
C VAL A 244 4.87 13.49 25.14
N CYS A 245 5.10 12.82 24.01
CA CYS A 245 5.63 13.46 22.83
C CYS A 245 4.48 14.15 22.09
N PRO A 246 4.49 15.48 21.95
CA PRO A 246 3.42 16.19 21.25
C PRO A 246 3.40 15.85 19.76
N ASN A 247 2.28 16.15 19.10
CA ASN A 247 2.16 16.00 17.65
C ASN A 247 3.25 16.79 16.92
N ALA A 248 3.80 16.22 15.86
CA ALA A 248 4.86 16.83 15.08
C ALA A 248 4.43 18.21 14.54
N THR A 249 5.22 19.23 14.84
CA THR A 249 5.01 20.58 14.32
C THR A 249 5.62 20.69 12.93
N ALA A 250 4.81 21.07 11.94
CA ALA A 250 5.27 21.28 10.58
C ALA A 250 6.25 22.46 10.48
N LYS A 251 7.28 22.30 9.64
CA LYS A 251 8.10 23.41 9.14
C LYS A 251 7.29 24.27 8.17
N ARG A 252 7.90 25.34 7.65
CA ARG A 252 7.23 26.26 6.74
C ARG A 252 6.74 25.54 5.48
N GLU A 253 5.53 25.89 5.06
CA GLU A 253 4.96 25.42 3.79
C GLU A 253 5.88 25.79 2.62
N ALA A 254 5.89 24.95 1.59
CA ALA A 254 6.71 25.11 0.39
C ALA A 254 8.25 25.11 0.60
N GLU A 255 8.72 24.67 1.76
CA GLU A 255 10.14 24.35 1.98
C GLU A 255 10.56 23.16 1.12
N ILE A 256 11.76 23.23 0.53
CA ILE A 256 12.24 22.20 -0.41
C ILE A 256 12.71 20.97 0.37
N CYS A 257 12.28 19.78 -0.07
CA CYS A 257 12.65 18.51 0.52
C CYS A 257 12.99 17.47 -0.56
N ASN A 258 13.48 16.29 -0.16
CA ASN A 258 13.94 15.21 -1.03
C ASN A 258 14.90 15.68 -2.15
N HIS A 259 16.01 16.31 -1.74
CA HIS A 259 17.07 16.77 -2.66
C HIS A 259 16.60 17.70 -3.80
N GLY A 260 15.55 18.50 -3.58
CA GLY A 260 15.08 19.45 -4.60
C GLY A 260 13.88 18.99 -5.43
N THR A 261 13.41 17.76 -5.20
CA THR A 261 12.34 17.15 -6.03
C THR A 261 10.94 17.50 -5.54
N GLN A 262 10.78 17.79 -4.26
CA GLN A 262 9.48 17.96 -3.59
C GLN A 262 9.48 19.16 -2.65
N ILE A 263 8.29 19.47 -2.15
CA ILE A 263 8.08 20.48 -1.11
C ILE A 263 7.31 19.94 0.09
N CYS A 264 7.49 20.61 1.23
CA CYS A 264 6.75 20.36 2.45
C CYS A 264 5.33 20.90 2.34
N ILE A 265 4.34 20.03 2.58
CA ILE A 265 2.93 20.35 2.71
C ILE A 265 2.43 19.77 4.03
N ARG A 266 1.95 20.60 4.95
CA ARG A 266 1.45 20.19 6.29
C ARG A 266 2.41 19.27 7.03
N GLY A 267 3.71 19.57 6.96
CA GLY A 267 4.77 18.81 7.61
C GLY A 267 5.15 17.50 6.93
N SER A 268 4.60 17.18 5.75
CA SER A 268 4.98 16.00 4.96
C SER A 268 5.71 16.42 3.68
N CYS A 269 6.78 15.69 3.31
CA CYS A 269 7.49 15.90 2.04
C CYS A 269 6.72 15.26 0.87
N SER A 270 5.56 15.83 0.54
CA SER A 270 4.60 15.24 -0.41
C SER A 270 4.31 16.12 -1.61
N GLY A 271 4.49 17.44 -1.52
CA GLY A 271 4.21 18.38 -2.61
C GLY A 271 5.20 18.28 -3.76
N SER A 272 4.81 18.77 -4.93
CA SER A 272 5.69 18.91 -6.09
C SER A 272 6.48 20.21 -6.03
N ILE A 273 7.73 20.20 -6.51
CA ILE A 273 8.50 21.43 -6.72
C ILE A 273 7.80 22.43 -7.66
N CYS A 274 6.90 21.96 -8.53
CA CYS A 274 6.07 22.82 -9.40
C CYS A 274 5.20 23.80 -8.59
N GLU A 275 4.62 23.35 -7.48
CA GLU A 275 3.67 24.13 -6.68
C GLU A 275 4.34 25.34 -6.02
N LYS A 276 5.64 25.22 -5.71
CA LYS A 276 6.46 26.35 -5.21
C LYS A 276 6.45 27.55 -6.15
N TYR A 277 6.32 27.31 -7.46
CA TYR A 277 6.31 28.33 -8.50
C TYR A 277 4.90 28.60 -9.04
N GLY A 278 3.85 28.18 -8.32
CA GLY A 278 2.46 28.36 -8.74
C GLY A 278 2.04 27.48 -9.94
N LEU A 279 2.80 26.44 -10.24
CA LEU A 279 2.53 25.49 -11.31
C LEU A 279 1.95 24.18 -10.74
N GLU A 280 1.22 23.46 -11.57
CA GLU A 280 0.69 22.13 -11.25
C GLU A 280 1.63 21.05 -11.77
N LYS A 281 1.81 19.96 -11.02
CA LYS A 281 2.54 18.79 -11.51
C LYS A 281 1.77 18.14 -12.65
N CYS A 282 2.46 17.79 -13.72
CA CYS A 282 1.89 17.04 -14.84
C CYS A 282 2.83 15.91 -15.25
N GLU A 283 2.32 14.99 -16.06
CA GLU A 283 3.11 13.87 -16.57
C GLU A 283 3.69 14.19 -17.94
N CYS A 284 5.01 14.00 -18.09
CA CYS A 284 5.70 14.27 -19.34
C CYS A 284 5.24 13.28 -20.42
N SER A 285 4.97 13.79 -21.63
CA SER A 285 4.65 12.97 -22.81
C SER A 285 5.86 12.86 -23.73
N ILE A 286 6.08 11.69 -24.31
CA ILE A 286 7.17 11.48 -25.29
C ILE A 286 6.72 12.01 -26.65
N PRO A 287 7.49 12.88 -27.33
CA PRO A 287 7.23 13.28 -28.71
C PRO A 287 7.25 12.08 -29.66
N ALA A 288 6.33 12.04 -30.62
CA ALA A 288 6.24 10.96 -31.60
C ALA A 288 7.59 10.75 -32.32
N GLY A 289 8.18 9.56 -32.16
CA GLY A 289 9.47 9.18 -32.78
C GLY A 289 10.70 9.25 -31.86
N SER A 290 10.60 9.81 -30.64
CA SER A 290 11.71 9.80 -29.70
C SER A 290 11.84 8.45 -28.97
N LYS A 291 13.03 7.84 -29.03
CA LYS A 291 13.38 6.65 -28.24
C LYS A 291 13.82 6.99 -26.80
N ASN A 292 13.99 8.26 -26.48
CA ASN A 292 14.50 8.64 -25.18
C ASN A 292 13.39 8.64 -24.13
N ARG A 293 13.26 7.51 -23.42
CA ARG A 293 12.27 7.30 -22.35
C ARG A 293 12.66 7.94 -21.01
N THR A 294 13.80 8.65 -20.91
CA THR A 294 14.16 9.35 -19.66
C THR A 294 13.25 10.52 -19.37
N LEU A 295 12.65 11.12 -20.41
CA LEU A 295 11.71 12.23 -20.27
C LEU A 295 10.50 11.86 -19.38
N LEU A 296 10.06 10.59 -19.40
CA LEU A 296 8.96 10.11 -18.54
C LEU A 296 9.29 10.15 -17.04
N CYS A 297 10.56 10.29 -16.68
CA CYS A 297 11.06 10.39 -15.31
C CYS A 297 11.59 11.79 -14.99
N HIS A 298 11.31 12.78 -15.83
CA HIS A 298 11.51 14.17 -15.48
C HIS A 298 10.32 14.65 -14.65
N THR A 299 10.56 15.66 -13.82
CA THR A 299 9.49 16.45 -13.22
C THR A 299 8.99 17.42 -14.27
N CYS A 300 7.72 17.26 -14.69
CA CYS A 300 7.03 18.19 -15.58
C CYS A 300 6.02 19.05 -14.81
N CYS A 301 5.92 20.30 -15.22
CA CYS A 301 5.01 21.29 -14.66
C CYS A 301 4.15 21.90 -15.76
N GLN A 302 2.92 22.25 -15.42
CA GLN A 302 1.96 22.95 -16.28
C GLN A 302 1.37 24.15 -15.54
N SER A 303 0.86 25.12 -16.29
CA SER A 303 0.03 26.18 -15.72
C SER A 303 -1.29 25.59 -15.21
N GLN A 304 -1.80 26.11 -14.10
CA GLN A 304 -3.05 25.63 -13.48
C GLN A 304 -4.19 25.58 -14.51
N GLY A 305 -4.79 24.41 -14.69
CA GLY A 305 -5.92 24.20 -15.60
C GLY A 305 -5.56 24.18 -17.10
N ASN A 306 -4.29 24.32 -17.49
CA ASN A 306 -3.86 24.26 -18.89
C ASN A 306 -2.97 23.05 -19.17
N THR A 307 -3.58 21.95 -19.57
CA THR A 307 -2.91 20.67 -19.88
C THR A 307 -1.95 20.75 -21.07
N SER A 308 -2.14 21.70 -21.99
CA SER A 308 -1.26 21.88 -23.16
C SER A 308 0.09 22.51 -22.81
N SER A 309 0.23 23.08 -21.60
CA SER A 309 1.43 23.77 -21.14
C SER A 309 2.42 22.86 -20.39
N CYS A 310 2.13 21.56 -20.29
CA CYS A 310 2.98 20.61 -19.58
C CYS A 310 4.37 20.50 -20.23
N LYS A 311 5.41 20.90 -19.51
CA LYS A 311 6.81 20.89 -19.97
C LYS A 311 7.75 20.43 -18.87
N SER A 312 8.92 19.95 -19.28
CA SER A 312 9.98 19.55 -18.35
C SER A 312 10.49 20.77 -17.57
N THR A 313 10.84 20.59 -16.30
CA THR A 313 11.51 21.61 -15.48
C THR A 313 12.73 22.23 -16.17
N GLY A 314 13.46 21.44 -16.96
CA GLY A 314 14.60 21.92 -17.76
C GLY A 314 14.25 22.93 -18.88
N GLU A 315 12.97 23.11 -19.20
CA GLU A 315 12.49 24.09 -20.19
C GLU A 315 11.94 25.38 -19.54
N TYR A 316 11.86 25.42 -18.21
CA TYR A 316 11.36 26.58 -17.48
C TYR A 316 12.52 27.44 -16.95
N SER A 317 12.43 28.75 -17.17
CA SER A 317 13.42 29.71 -16.66
C SER A 317 13.39 29.82 -15.13
N GLN A 318 12.23 29.60 -14.49
CA GLN A 318 12.07 29.59 -13.03
C GLN A 318 12.91 28.51 -12.34
N PHE A 319 13.25 27.44 -13.06
CA PHE A 319 14.11 26.36 -12.58
C PHE A 319 15.56 26.51 -13.06
N ASN A 320 15.95 27.68 -13.58
CA ASN A 320 17.26 27.91 -14.21
C ASN A 320 17.60 26.87 -15.30
N TYR A 321 16.59 26.40 -16.04
CA TYR A 321 16.74 25.34 -17.05
C TYR A 321 17.34 24.03 -16.52
N THR A 322 17.22 23.79 -15.20
CA THR A 322 17.68 22.54 -14.58
C THR A 322 16.62 21.46 -14.67
N VAL A 323 17.04 20.26 -15.08
CA VAL A 323 16.16 19.09 -15.12
C VAL A 323 16.09 18.48 -13.73
N VAL A 324 14.91 18.54 -13.11
CA VAL A 324 14.62 17.85 -11.86
C VAL A 324 14.06 16.48 -12.18
N HIS A 325 14.73 15.41 -11.74
CA HIS A 325 14.25 14.04 -11.92
C HIS A 325 13.27 13.65 -10.82
N VAL A 326 12.28 12.81 -11.15
CA VAL A 326 11.43 12.20 -10.12
C VAL A 326 12.25 11.21 -9.30
N LEU A 327 11.85 10.96 -8.05
CA LEU A 327 12.53 10.00 -7.19
C LEU A 327 12.44 8.59 -7.78
N PRO A 328 13.48 7.75 -7.64
CA PRO A 328 13.40 6.33 -7.99
C PRO A 328 12.20 5.66 -7.30
N GLY A 329 11.52 4.77 -8.01
CA GLY A 329 10.26 4.16 -7.55
C GLY A 329 9.02 5.05 -7.75
N SER A 330 9.14 6.27 -8.29
CA SER A 330 7.97 7.08 -8.69
C SER A 330 7.25 6.45 -9.87
N ALA A 331 5.91 6.51 -9.86
CA ALA A 331 5.06 6.05 -10.97
C ALA A 331 5.32 6.87 -12.25
N CYS A 332 5.26 6.22 -13.41
CA CYS A 332 5.46 6.82 -14.72
C CYS A 332 4.61 6.15 -15.81
N GLU A 333 4.46 6.83 -16.95
CA GLU A 333 3.64 6.46 -18.10
C GLU A 333 2.16 6.20 -17.73
N ASN A 334 1.49 7.12 -17.04
CA ASN A 334 0.14 7.00 -16.48
C ASN A 334 0.03 5.74 -15.61
N TYR A 335 0.91 5.64 -14.61
CA TYR A 335 0.95 4.51 -13.67
C TYR A 335 1.28 3.15 -14.29
N ASN A 336 1.73 3.09 -15.55
CA ASN A 336 2.14 1.84 -16.19
C ASN A 336 3.51 1.32 -15.77
N GLY A 337 4.29 2.12 -15.06
CA GLY A 337 5.66 1.78 -14.71
C GLY A 337 6.18 2.53 -13.51
N TYR A 338 7.45 2.24 -13.18
CA TYR A 338 8.23 2.95 -12.17
C TYR A 338 9.56 3.45 -12.75
N CYS A 339 10.02 4.59 -12.29
CA CYS A 339 11.32 5.14 -12.64
C CYS A 339 12.44 4.42 -11.85
N ASP A 340 13.43 3.88 -12.56
CA ASP A 340 14.61 3.28 -11.94
C ASP A 340 15.66 4.34 -11.51
N VAL A 341 16.75 3.89 -10.87
CA VAL A 341 17.86 4.76 -10.43
C VAL A 341 18.57 5.50 -11.58
N PHE A 342 18.36 5.07 -12.83
CA PHE A 342 18.89 5.71 -14.03
C PHE A 342 17.86 6.61 -14.71
N SER A 343 16.77 6.96 -14.02
CA SER A 343 15.66 7.76 -14.53
C SER A 343 15.03 7.18 -15.81
N LYS A 344 14.95 5.85 -15.92
CA LYS A 344 14.24 5.18 -17.02
C LYS A 344 12.92 4.60 -16.51
N CYS A 345 11.84 4.88 -17.21
CA CYS A 345 10.52 4.33 -16.90
C CYS A 345 10.42 2.85 -17.31
N ARG A 346 10.40 1.96 -16.33
CA ARG A 346 10.26 0.50 -16.47
C ARG A 346 8.79 0.13 -16.31
N LYS A 347 8.20 -0.51 -17.33
CA LYS A 347 6.80 -0.96 -17.27
C LYS A 347 6.63 -2.08 -16.25
N VAL A 348 5.55 -2.01 -15.48
CA VAL A 348 5.10 -3.08 -14.60
C VAL A 348 4.24 -4.01 -15.43
N ASP A 349 4.64 -5.27 -15.49
CA ASP A 349 3.88 -6.32 -16.15
C ASP A 349 3.59 -7.41 -15.12
N ALA A 350 2.51 -7.20 -14.36
CA ALA A 350 2.06 -8.10 -13.30
C ALA A 350 1.34 -9.34 -13.86
N ASP A 351 0.99 -9.34 -15.14
CA ASP A 351 0.36 -10.45 -15.82
C ASP A 351 1.41 -11.46 -16.28
N GLY A 352 1.35 -12.67 -15.72
CA GLY A 352 2.20 -13.78 -16.16
C GLY A 352 2.04 -14.09 -17.66
N PRO A 353 3.01 -14.79 -18.28
CA PRO A 353 3.05 -15.04 -19.72
C PRO A 353 1.77 -15.71 -20.28
N LEU A 354 1.08 -16.50 -19.47
CA LEU A 354 -0.20 -17.14 -19.84
C LEU A 354 -1.37 -16.13 -19.95
N SER A 355 -1.43 -15.14 -19.06
CA SER A 355 -2.45 -14.07 -19.12
C SER A 355 -2.26 -13.21 -20.38
N ARG A 356 -0.99 -12.98 -20.77
CA ARG A 356 -0.64 -12.30 -22.03
C ARG A 356 -1.10 -13.06 -23.25
N LEU A 357 -0.83 -14.38 -23.30
CA LEU A 357 -1.27 -15.22 -24.40
C LEU A 357 -2.80 -15.22 -24.51
N LYS A 358 -3.50 -15.34 -23.37
CA LYS A 358 -4.98 -15.27 -23.34
C LYS A 358 -5.50 -13.92 -23.85
N LYS A 359 -4.94 -12.79 -23.41
CA LYS A 359 -5.38 -11.45 -23.85
C LYS A 359 -5.04 -11.17 -25.32
N ALA A 360 -3.89 -11.66 -25.80
CA ALA A 360 -3.46 -11.50 -27.19
C ALA A 360 -4.28 -12.37 -28.16
N ILE A 361 -4.60 -13.60 -27.77
CA ILE A 361 -5.41 -14.52 -28.59
C ILE A 361 -6.91 -14.18 -28.51
N PHE A 362 -7.41 -13.78 -27.34
CA PHE A 362 -8.84 -13.55 -27.08
C PHE A 362 -9.15 -12.07 -26.80
N ASN A 363 -8.76 -11.19 -27.73
CA ASN A 363 -9.16 -9.78 -27.68
C ASN A 363 -10.67 -9.64 -27.99
N PRO A 364 -11.48 -8.91 -27.19
CA PRO A 364 -12.91 -8.70 -27.44
C PRO A 364 -13.23 -8.13 -28.83
N ALA A 365 -12.37 -7.25 -29.35
CA ALA A 365 -12.50 -6.72 -30.71
C ALA A 365 -12.28 -7.80 -31.78
N LEU A 366 -11.33 -8.71 -31.54
CA LEU A 366 -11.06 -9.84 -32.43
C LEU A 366 -12.23 -10.86 -32.39
N TYR A 367 -12.81 -11.10 -31.22
CA TYR A 367 -13.97 -12.00 -31.08
C TYR A 367 -15.18 -11.51 -31.87
N ASN A 368 -15.50 -10.20 -31.79
CA ASN A 368 -16.60 -9.63 -32.55
C ASN A 368 -16.35 -9.69 -34.06
N THR A 369 -15.12 -9.45 -34.51
CA THR A 369 -14.75 -9.55 -35.92
C THR A 369 -14.81 -10.99 -36.42
N ILE A 370 -14.29 -11.96 -35.66
CA ILE A 370 -14.33 -13.38 -36.02
C ILE A 370 -15.77 -13.90 -36.01
N LYS A 371 -16.59 -13.53 -35.01
CA LYS A 371 -17.99 -13.93 -34.94
C LYS A 371 -18.78 -13.40 -36.14
N ASN A 372 -18.60 -12.13 -36.50
CA ASN A 372 -19.26 -11.54 -37.66
C ASN A 372 -18.80 -12.20 -38.96
N TRP A 373 -17.49 -12.45 -39.09
CA TRP A 373 -16.93 -13.14 -40.26
C TRP A 373 -17.44 -14.59 -40.40
N ILE A 374 -17.54 -15.34 -39.30
CA ILE A 374 -18.09 -16.71 -39.30
C ILE A 374 -19.57 -16.72 -39.70
N VAL A 375 -20.35 -15.74 -39.25
CA VAL A 375 -21.77 -15.62 -39.63
C VAL A 375 -21.91 -15.24 -41.11
N GLU A 376 -21.06 -14.35 -41.61
CA GLU A 376 -21.06 -13.89 -43.01
C GLU A 376 -20.56 -14.96 -43.99
N TYR A 377 -19.50 -15.69 -43.62
CA TYR A 377 -18.84 -16.70 -44.44
C TYR A 377 -18.99 -18.13 -43.88
N TRP A 378 -20.17 -18.46 -43.35
CA TRP A 378 -20.44 -19.77 -42.75
C TRP A 378 -20.17 -20.94 -43.71
N TRP A 379 -20.39 -20.73 -45.01
CA TRP A 379 -20.12 -21.72 -46.06
C TRP A 379 -18.63 -22.05 -46.19
N ALA A 380 -17.75 -21.08 -45.97
CA ALA A 380 -16.29 -21.27 -46.04
C ALA A 380 -15.80 -22.12 -44.86
N VAL A 381 -16.41 -21.93 -43.68
CA VAL A 381 -16.14 -22.76 -42.49
C VAL A 381 -16.56 -24.20 -42.73
N MET A 382 -17.72 -24.43 -43.35
CA MET A 382 -18.19 -25.77 -43.73
C MET A 382 -17.26 -26.45 -44.75
N LEU A 383 -16.80 -25.71 -45.77
CA LEU A 383 -15.84 -26.25 -46.75
C LEU A 383 -14.48 -26.59 -46.13
N MET A 384 -13.96 -25.76 -45.23
CA MET A 384 -12.71 -26.06 -44.50
C MET A 384 -12.87 -27.31 -43.63
N GLY A 385 -14.01 -27.47 -42.96
CA GLY A 385 -14.31 -28.68 -42.18
C GLY A 385 -14.36 -29.93 -43.06
N LEU A 386 -15.02 -29.85 -44.22
CA LEU A 386 -15.14 -30.96 -45.17
C LEU A 386 -13.77 -31.34 -45.77
N ALA A 387 -12.94 -30.34 -46.10
CA ALA A 387 -11.57 -30.55 -46.55
C ALA A 387 -10.70 -31.22 -45.48
N LEU A 388 -10.84 -30.82 -44.21
CA LEU A 388 -10.10 -31.41 -43.10
C LEU A 388 -10.51 -32.88 -42.85
N VAL A 389 -11.81 -33.20 -42.97
CA VAL A 389 -12.30 -34.58 -42.86
C VAL A 389 -11.78 -35.44 -44.02
N LEU A 390 -11.79 -34.92 -45.25
CA LEU A 390 -11.22 -35.63 -46.41
C LEU A 390 -9.70 -35.83 -46.27
N LEU A 391 -8.99 -34.84 -45.72
CA LEU A 391 -7.57 -34.95 -45.43
C LEU A 391 -7.30 -36.00 -44.36
N MET A 392 -8.06 -36.01 -43.26
CA MET A 392 -7.92 -37.05 -42.23
C MET A 392 -8.27 -38.45 -42.77
N ALA A 393 -9.32 -38.57 -43.58
CA ALA A 393 -9.67 -39.83 -44.24
C ALA A 393 -8.59 -40.29 -45.23
N GLY A 394 -7.99 -39.36 -45.97
CA GLY A 394 -6.85 -39.62 -46.84
C GLY A 394 -5.62 -40.07 -46.05
N PHE A 395 -5.32 -39.40 -44.93
CA PHE A 395 -4.21 -39.74 -44.07
C PHE A 395 -4.40 -41.13 -43.43
N ILE A 396 -5.61 -41.45 -42.97
CA ILE A 396 -5.96 -42.79 -42.46
C ILE A 396 -5.78 -43.84 -43.56
N LYS A 397 -6.11 -43.54 -44.81
CA LYS A 397 -5.97 -44.47 -45.94
C LYS A 397 -4.54 -44.61 -46.47
N VAL A 398 -3.68 -43.63 -46.20
CA VAL A 398 -2.23 -43.66 -46.53
C VAL A 398 -1.43 -44.30 -45.39
N CYS A 399 -1.92 -44.23 -44.14
CA CYS A 399 -1.31 -44.85 -42.96
C CYS A 399 -1.96 -46.18 -42.54
N SER A 400 -2.96 -46.66 -43.29
CA SER A 400 -3.48 -48.03 -43.27
C SER A 400 -2.90 -48.81 -44.43
#